data_AF-A0A1V5PEC6-F1
#
_entry.id   AF-A0A1V5PEC6-F1
#
_cell.length_a   1.000
_cell.length_b   1.000
_cell.length_c   1.000
_cell.angle_alpha   90.00
_cell.angle_beta   90.00
_cell.angle_gamma   90.00
#
_symmetry.space_group_name_H-M   'P 1'
#
loop_
_entity.id
_entity.type
_entity.pdbx_description
1 polymer ?
#
loop_
_entity_poly.entity_id
_entity_poly.type
_entity_poly.pdbx_seq_one_letter_code
_entity_poly.pdbx_strand_id
1 'polypeptide(L)'
;MLRALTNLRHGTMLIRKGDLIRESVFSAKTRGVLIAQGRLAPVQGPPVAVVPQFEPYAASLAAHHIETVGELLDADAEECEDLPLASLQAAATELVKPVCKHCGG
;
A
#
# COMPACT_ATOMS: atom_id res chain seq x y z
N MET A 1 6.22 8.65 4.26
CA MET A 1 6.81 7.96 3.08
C MET A 1 5.66 7.42 2.26
N LEU A 2 5.80 7.43 0.93
CA LEU A 2 4.83 6.88 -0.02
C LEU A 2 5.45 5.69 -0.73
N ARG A 3 4.61 4.81 -1.26
CA ARG A 3 5.00 3.72 -2.15
C ARG A 3 4.44 3.97 -3.54
N ALA A 4 5.21 3.64 -4.56
CA ALA A 4 4.74 3.66 -5.94
C ALA A 4 3.99 2.37 -6.29
N LEU A 5 2.72 2.49 -6.70
CA LEU A 5 1.91 1.33 -7.10
C LEU A 5 2.07 1.00 -8.59
N THR A 6 2.68 1.93 -9.33
CA THR A 6 3.00 1.80 -10.75
C THR A 6 4.30 2.52 -11.05
N ASN A 7 4.87 2.31 -12.23
CA ASN A 7 6.03 3.07 -12.67
C ASN A 7 5.66 4.55 -12.87
N LEU A 8 6.41 5.45 -12.23
CA LEU A 8 6.23 6.90 -12.31
C LEU A 8 7.47 7.55 -12.92
N ARG A 9 7.24 8.59 -13.72
CA ARG A 9 8.31 9.45 -14.21
C ARG A 9 8.18 10.81 -13.55
N HIS A 10 9.25 11.26 -12.91
CA HIS A 10 9.31 12.58 -12.27
C HIS A 10 10.55 13.32 -12.77
N GLY A 11 10.36 14.23 -13.72
CA GLY A 11 11.47 14.84 -14.45
C GLY A 11 12.29 13.79 -15.21
N THR A 12 13.57 13.69 -14.90
CA THR A 12 14.48 12.67 -15.44
C THR A 12 14.52 11.38 -14.62
N MET A 13 13.92 11.36 -13.43
CA MET A 13 13.92 10.21 -12.52
C MET A 13 12.81 9.22 -12.89
N LEU A 14 13.14 7.94 -12.93
CA LEU A 14 12.20 6.82 -12.99
C LEU A 14 12.04 6.24 -11.59
N ILE A 15 10.82 6.26 -11.07
CA ILE A 15 10.42 5.60 -9.82
C ILE A 15 9.70 4.31 -10.23
N ARG A 16 10.23 3.16 -9.85
CA ARG A 16 9.67 1.85 -10.21
C ARG A 16 8.50 1.49 -9.29
N LYS A 17 7.58 0.65 -9.77
CA LYS A 17 6.56 0.00 -8.91
C LYS A 17 7.28 -0.66 -7.71
N GLY A 18 6.75 -0.44 -6.52
CA GLY A 18 7.31 -0.91 -5.25
C GLY A 18 8.29 0.05 -4.58
N ASP A 19 8.86 1.03 -5.30
CA ASP A 19 9.83 1.96 -4.71
C ASP A 19 9.19 2.81 -3.60
N LEU A 20 9.95 2.99 -2.51
CA LEU A 20 9.61 3.91 -1.45
C LEU A 20 10.14 5.30 -1.78
N ILE A 21 9.26 6.29 -1.70
CA ILE A 21 9.53 7.68 -2.06
C ILE A 21 9.16 8.61 -0.91
N ARG A 22 10.02 9.59 -0.68
CA ARG A 22 9.76 10.64 0.31
C ARG A 22 8.58 11.48 -0.17
N GLU A 23 7.74 11.92 0.77
CA GLU A 23 6.59 12.77 0.45
C GLU A 23 6.98 14.11 -0.16
N SER A 24 8.21 14.56 0.06
CA SER A 24 8.79 15.76 -0.53
C SER A 24 9.12 15.64 -2.03
N VAL A 25 9.09 14.43 -2.60
CA VAL A 25 9.32 14.22 -4.05
C VAL A 25 8.20 14.85 -4.88
N PHE A 26 6.96 14.87 -4.36
CA PHE A 26 5.81 15.46 -5.04
C PHE A 26 5.21 16.59 -4.21
N SER A 27 4.71 17.64 -4.88
CA SER A 27 3.88 18.64 -4.21
C SER A 27 2.63 17.98 -3.59
N ALA A 28 2.06 18.56 -2.53
CA ALA A 28 0.84 18.03 -1.90
C ALA A 28 -0.32 17.85 -2.90
N LYS A 29 -0.47 18.78 -3.85
CA LYS A 29 -1.45 18.70 -4.95
C LYS A 29 -1.18 17.51 -5.86
N THR A 30 0.05 17.35 -6.34
CA THR A 30 0.44 16.24 -7.23
C THR A 30 0.29 14.90 -6.52
N ARG A 31 0.69 14.82 -5.25
CA ARG A 31 0.53 13.65 -4.40
C ARG A 31 -0.94 13.24 -4.29
N GLY A 32 -1.83 14.19 -3.99
CA GLY A 32 -3.27 13.91 -3.90
C GLY A 32 -3.85 13.35 -5.20
N VAL A 33 -3.43 13.90 -6.36
CA VAL A 33 -3.84 13.39 -7.68
C VAL A 33 -3.32 11.98 -7.92
N LEU A 34 -2.04 11.72 -7.65
CA LEU A 34 -1.44 10.41 -7.86
C LEU A 34 -2.03 9.34 -6.93
N ILE A 35 -2.38 9.69 -5.70
CA ILE A 35 -3.10 8.81 -4.78
C ILE A 35 -4.52 8.52 -5.29
N ALA A 36 -5.26 9.56 -5.69
CA ALA A 36 -6.61 9.39 -6.24
C ALA A 36 -6.63 8.56 -7.54
N GLN A 37 -5.52 8.55 -8.29
CA GLN A 37 -5.35 7.73 -9.49
C GLN A 37 -4.82 6.31 -9.19
N GLY A 38 -4.64 5.92 -7.92
CA GLY A 38 -4.09 4.61 -7.56
C GLY A 38 -2.63 4.42 -8.00
N ARG A 39 -1.87 5.51 -8.13
CA ARG A 39 -0.45 5.49 -8.56
C ARG A 39 0.53 5.57 -7.40
N LEU A 40 0.08 6.13 -6.27
CA LEU A 40 0.80 6.19 -5.01
C LEU A 40 -0.11 5.72 -3.87
N ALA A 41 0.47 5.07 -2.88
CA ALA A 41 -0.18 4.82 -1.60
C ALA A 41 0.72 5.33 -0.46
N PRO A 42 0.14 5.79 0.66
CA PRO A 42 0.88 5.90 1.91
C PRO A 42 1.44 4.53 2.30
N VAL A 43 2.65 4.48 2.88
CA VAL A 43 3.20 3.25 3.50
C VAL A 43 2.47 2.94 4.83
N GLN A 44 1.24 3.43 5.01
CA GLN A 44 0.56 3.34 6.28
C GLN A 44 -0.05 1.95 6.46
N GLY A 45 0.45 1.24 7.45
CA GLY A 45 -0.08 -0.02 7.90
C GLY A 45 0.86 -0.68 8.89
N PRO A 46 0.37 -1.29 9.98
CA PRO A 46 1.22 -2.14 10.81
C PRO A 46 1.78 -3.31 9.98
N PRO A 47 2.88 -3.94 10.40
CA PRO A 47 3.27 -5.24 9.86
C PRO A 47 2.10 -6.23 9.94
N VAL A 48 1.87 -7.05 8.90
CA VAL A 48 0.78 -8.04 8.94
C VAL A 48 0.96 -9.01 10.11
N ALA A 49 2.22 -9.30 10.48
CA ALA A 49 2.59 -10.18 11.59
C ALA A 49 2.12 -9.69 12.97
N VAL A 50 1.83 -8.39 13.14
CA VAL A 50 1.35 -7.85 14.42
C VAL A 50 -0.17 -7.62 14.44
N VAL A 51 -0.87 -7.99 13.36
CA VAL A 51 -2.33 -7.87 13.27
C VAL A 51 -2.96 -9.24 13.55
N PRO A 52 -3.70 -9.41 14.67
CA PRO A 52 -4.27 -10.71 15.04
C PRO A 52 -5.19 -11.32 13.97
N GLN A 53 -5.86 -10.48 13.18
CA GLN A 53 -6.76 -10.92 12.10
C GLN A 53 -6.02 -11.61 10.94
N PHE A 54 -4.73 -11.34 10.76
CA PHE A 54 -3.89 -11.92 9.70
C PHE A 54 -3.01 -13.07 10.18
N GLU A 55 -2.97 -13.35 11.49
CA GLU A 55 -2.19 -14.44 12.08
C GLU A 55 -2.43 -15.80 11.38
N PRO A 56 -3.67 -16.21 11.04
CA PRO A 56 -3.90 -17.49 10.36
C PRO A 56 -3.28 -17.57 8.96
N TYR A 57 -2.98 -16.43 8.36
CA TYR A 57 -2.48 -16.30 6.99
C TYR A 57 -1.02 -15.84 6.94
N ALA A 58 -0.37 -15.61 8.09
CA ALA A 58 0.95 -14.98 8.17
C ALA A 58 2.03 -15.73 7.37
N ALA A 59 2.01 -17.07 7.38
CA ALA A 59 2.96 -17.88 6.63
C ALA A 59 2.77 -17.76 5.11
N SER A 60 1.52 -17.80 4.64
CA SER A 60 1.19 -17.62 3.21
C SER A 60 1.48 -16.18 2.75
N LEU A 61 1.14 -15.17 3.56
CA LEU A 61 1.47 -13.78 3.30
C LEU A 61 2.99 -13.57 3.17
N ALA A 62 3.78 -14.17 4.07
CA ALA A 62 5.24 -14.10 3.99
C ALA A 62 5.80 -14.82 2.76
N ALA A 63 5.21 -15.94 2.34
CA ALA A 63 5.59 -16.65 1.12
C ALA A 63 5.37 -15.81 -0.15
N HIS A 64 4.41 -14.88 -0.11
CA HIS A 64 4.12 -13.91 -1.16
C HIS A 64 4.85 -12.57 -0.99
N HIS A 65 5.80 -12.47 -0.05
CA HIS A 65 6.52 -11.24 0.27
C HIS A 65 5.60 -10.07 0.71
N ILE A 66 4.48 -10.39 1.36
CA ILE A 66 3.55 -9.43 1.94
C ILE A 66 3.84 -9.30 3.44
N GLU A 67 4.57 -8.25 3.84
CA GLU A 67 5.02 -8.03 5.22
C GLU A 67 4.21 -6.95 5.94
N THR A 68 3.57 -6.06 5.19
CA THR A 68 2.82 -4.91 5.71
C THR A 68 1.38 -4.88 5.21
N VAL A 69 0.49 -4.26 5.99
CA VAL A 69 -0.91 -4.04 5.58
C VAL A 69 -0.99 -3.25 4.27
N GLY A 70 -0.04 -2.35 4.00
CA GLY A 70 0.05 -1.67 2.72
C GLY A 70 0.36 -2.62 1.56
N GLU A 71 1.30 -3.54 1.71
CA GLU A 71 1.59 -4.56 0.70
C GLU A 71 0.40 -5.47 0.44
N LEU A 72 -0.35 -5.84 1.50
CA LEU A 72 -1.56 -6.64 1.37
C LEU A 72 -2.65 -5.94 0.53
N LEU A 73 -2.81 -4.63 0.69
CA LEU A 73 -3.77 -3.84 -0.08
C LEU A 73 -3.44 -3.75 -1.57
N ASP A 74 -2.17 -3.98 -1.94
CA ASP A 74 -1.70 -3.89 -3.31
C ASP A 74 -1.44 -5.26 -3.96
N ALA A 75 -1.55 -6.33 -3.18
CA ALA A 75 -1.36 -7.68 -3.67
C ALA A 75 -2.33 -7.94 -4.84
N ASP A 76 -1.83 -8.63 -5.86
CA ASP A 76 -2.63 -9.02 -7.02
C ASP A 76 -3.27 -10.38 -6.74
N ALA A 77 -4.55 -10.53 -7.12
CA ALA A 77 -5.26 -11.78 -6.96
C ALA A 77 -4.67 -12.89 -7.83
N GLU A 78 -4.05 -12.55 -8.97
CA GLU A 78 -3.37 -13.50 -9.84
C GLU A 78 -2.04 -14.00 -9.24
N GLU A 79 -1.40 -13.20 -8.37
CA GLU A 79 -0.11 -13.55 -7.76
C GLU A 79 -0.26 -14.33 -6.44
N CYS A 80 -1.45 -14.31 -5.81
CA CYS A 80 -1.70 -14.99 -4.53
C CYS A 80 -3.01 -15.80 -4.51
N GLU A 81 -3.15 -16.75 -5.44
CA GLU A 81 -4.34 -17.57 -5.63
C GLU A 81 -4.75 -18.41 -4.39
N ASP A 82 -3.81 -18.70 -3.49
CA ASP A 82 -4.02 -19.46 -2.24
C ASP A 82 -4.54 -18.60 -1.07
N LEU A 83 -4.59 -17.28 -1.24
CA LEU A 83 -5.05 -16.34 -0.22
C LEU A 83 -6.47 -15.86 -0.49
N PRO A 84 -7.34 -15.71 0.53
CA PRO A 84 -8.63 -15.04 0.39
C PRO A 84 -8.44 -13.51 0.29
N LEU A 85 -7.81 -13.06 -0.79
CA LEU A 85 -7.26 -11.72 -0.94
C LEU A 85 -8.30 -10.62 -0.74
N ALA A 86 -9.49 -10.78 -1.34
CA ALA A 86 -10.57 -9.80 -1.23
C ALA A 86 -11.02 -9.58 0.23
N SER A 87 -11.09 -10.64 1.02
CA SER A 87 -11.45 -10.56 2.44
C SER A 87 -10.33 -9.95 3.28
N LEU A 88 -9.07 -10.31 2.98
CA LEU A 88 -7.90 -9.77 3.68
C LEU A 88 -7.70 -8.29 3.38
N GLN A 89 -7.91 -7.86 2.13
CA GLN A 89 -7.84 -6.46 1.71
C GLN A 89 -8.97 -5.61 2.31
N ALA A 90 -10.18 -6.18 2.46
CA ALA A 90 -11.26 -5.50 3.16
C ALA A 90 -10.88 -5.22 4.63
N ALA A 91 -10.38 -6.24 5.34
CA ALA A 91 -9.90 -6.08 6.72
C ALA A 91 -8.70 -5.12 6.82
N ALA A 92 -7.77 -5.18 5.86
CA ALA A 92 -6.64 -4.26 5.78
C ALA A 92 -7.07 -2.80 5.59
N THR A 93 -8.12 -2.56 4.80
CA THR A 93 -8.66 -1.22 4.53
C THR A 93 -9.22 -0.58 5.80
N GLU A 94 -9.83 -1.37 6.70
CA GLU A 94 -10.32 -0.87 7.99
C GLU A 94 -9.20 -0.42 8.93
N LEU A 95 -8.01 -1.03 8.80
CA LEU A 95 -6.83 -0.71 9.60
C LEU A 95 -6.09 0.53 9.10
N VAL A 96 -6.20 0.83 7.81
CA VAL A 96 -5.67 2.06 7.21
C VAL A 96 -6.71 3.16 7.42
N LYS A 97 -6.50 3.99 8.45
CA LYS A 97 -7.38 5.15 8.70
C LYS A 97 -7.51 5.97 7.41
N PRO A 98 -8.74 6.25 6.93
CA PRO A 98 -8.91 7.16 5.81
C PRO A 98 -8.31 8.51 6.18
N VAL A 99 -7.62 9.15 5.23
CA VAL A 99 -7.11 10.50 5.42
C VAL A 99 -8.31 11.40 5.76
N CYS A 100 -8.40 11.77 7.03
CA CYS A 100 -9.45 12.63 7.55
C CYS A 100 -9.42 13.96 6.77
N LYS A 101 -10.48 14.26 6.00
CA LYS A 101 -10.61 15.54 5.25
C LYS A 101 -10.55 16.78 6.15
N HIS A 102 -10.67 16.63 7.47
CA HIS A 102 -10.60 17.70 8.47
C HIS A 102 -9.25 17.79 9.22
N CYS A 103 -8.35 16.84 8.99
CA CYS A 103 -7.08 16.74 9.68
C CYS A 103 -5.99 16.97 8.62
N GLY A 104 -5.74 18.23 8.26
CA GLY A 104 -4.96 18.65 7.10
C GLY A 104 -3.68 17.83 6.84
N GLY A 105 -3.56 17.34 5.60
CA GLY A 105 -2.34 16.71 5.07
C GLY A 105 -1.40 17.69 4.38
#